data_AF-S9RFM4-F1
#
_entry.id   AF-S9RFM4-F1
#
_cell.length_a   1.000
_cell.length_b   1.000
_cell.length_c   1.000
_cell.angle_alpha   90.00
_cell.angle_beta   90.00
_cell.angle_gamma   90.00
#
_symmetry.space_group_name_H-M   'P 1'
#
loop_
_entity.id
_entity.type
_entity.pdbx_description
1 polymer ?
#
loop_
_entity_poly.entity_id
_entity_poly.type
_entity_poly.pdbx_seq_one_letter_code
_entity_poly.pdbx_strand_id
1 'polypeptide(L)'
;MFNIGKRFRLPSLYKSDAEEKVQFDKNEYVSGLRTLMHGFDLMLNDDVTGTKEVFNNDTVESCIGKAGNAFYHAILGLEPTAIEEAWNCLILAEQQADERRKFMENHNFRLGSYPNGYEYQLCVCDLSLMQSILGFVAGSLLDNVKSAYRLRKTFLSFTKMMEHVREIQQKKETGELQVNDPNAQFVDEFIESGVSTGYGVLTFLISLLSPSILRVLSFFSMHGNRKDAVQLMWKATAYPNMQGAIALLCLYAFNAMVQSSASIVPLDYANELSRCQDGINSVRQRYSNGAIWAVMQGKLYYLRGDSEKALELEKTRIDTSMEQIIAMKGFDTAMLYVGIRKFKEAAQAILDLEDLNSWSHSFYRFFAGCCMLQHSRELKNNGGNKEESEIYSAKASEYLKQSPTLVQKKKKRVLPVEMYLVRKVQKWEDRAAKLKVDLVDAMDIPPYIELIYIFVTWCLNNPKHVLILRSELEQCQCTEDDDVALREFLLAVVERHLKDFESSRARLIRVMNMNKDYLSQTNRDFWVLPSAHYEMAALEWDMKALEAEREVTQQLKKAQEYHNYDLEGRLSMLTQAALQTVQSEKS
;
A
#
# COMPACT_ATOMS: atom_id res chain seq x y z
N MET A 1 38.08 76.68 -30.10
CA MET A 1 38.49 75.27 -29.91
C MET A 1 37.25 74.39 -29.98
N PHE A 2 37.28 73.43 -30.91
CA PHE A 2 36.44 72.24 -31.11
C PHE A 2 34.93 72.35 -31.39
N ASN A 3 34.65 72.18 -32.68
CA ASN A 3 33.42 71.76 -33.34
C ASN A 3 33.26 70.23 -33.20
N ILE A 4 32.16 69.72 -32.65
CA ILE A 4 31.72 68.33 -32.85
C ILE A 4 30.19 68.29 -32.95
N GLY A 5 29.69 68.29 -34.17
CA GLY A 5 28.42 67.64 -34.48
C GLY A 5 28.63 66.13 -34.55
N LYS A 6 27.74 65.35 -33.92
CA LYS A 6 27.46 63.97 -34.32
C LYS A 6 26.03 63.59 -33.95
N ARG A 7 25.27 63.30 -35.00
CA ARG A 7 23.94 62.68 -35.03
C ARG A 7 23.90 61.44 -34.14
N PHE A 8 23.05 61.43 -33.12
CA PHE A 8 22.54 60.17 -32.57
C PHE A 8 21.36 59.73 -33.43
N ARG A 9 21.60 58.76 -34.32
CA ARG A 9 20.53 57.97 -34.94
C ARG A 9 20.01 57.03 -33.86
N LEU A 10 18.75 57.18 -33.45
CA LEU A 10 18.01 56.10 -32.79
C LEU A 10 17.96 54.92 -33.77
N PRO A 11 18.48 53.73 -33.42
CA PRO A 11 18.22 52.53 -34.19
C PRO A 11 16.73 52.24 -34.08
N SER A 12 16.05 52.09 -35.23
CA SER A 12 14.67 51.61 -35.26
C SER A 12 14.62 50.23 -34.62
N LEU A 13 13.97 50.10 -33.47
CA LEU A 13 13.56 48.83 -32.87
C LEU A 13 12.35 48.26 -33.62
N TYR A 14 12.41 48.21 -34.95
CA TYR A 14 11.68 47.20 -35.70
C TYR A 14 12.66 46.04 -35.88
N LYS A 15 12.79 45.20 -34.84
CA LYS A 15 12.96 43.78 -35.13
C LYS A 15 11.67 43.40 -35.84
N SER A 16 11.77 43.07 -37.12
CA SER A 16 10.77 42.20 -37.71
C SER A 16 10.81 40.92 -36.89
N ASP A 17 9.82 40.72 -36.02
CA ASP A 17 9.47 39.39 -35.59
C ASP A 17 9.04 38.66 -36.86
N ALA A 18 10.00 38.05 -37.53
CA ALA A 18 9.71 36.87 -38.29
C ALA A 18 9.25 35.87 -37.21
N GLU A 19 7.95 35.86 -36.92
CA GLU A 19 7.30 34.77 -36.22
C GLU A 19 7.71 33.51 -36.97
N GLU A 20 8.71 32.82 -36.42
CA GLU A 20 9.07 31.48 -36.84
C GLU A 20 7.76 30.71 -36.77
N LYS A 21 7.22 30.27 -37.92
CA LYS A 21 5.95 29.55 -37.97
C LYS A 21 6.09 28.35 -37.06
N VAL A 22 5.49 28.44 -35.87
CA VAL A 22 5.52 27.38 -34.88
C VAL A 22 4.85 26.18 -35.51
N GLN A 23 5.65 25.14 -35.80
CA GLN A 23 5.18 23.93 -36.43
C GLN A 23 4.33 23.15 -35.43
N PHE A 24 3.02 23.17 -35.64
CA PHE A 24 2.04 22.44 -34.85
C PHE A 24 1.25 21.49 -35.76
N ASP A 25 1.52 20.19 -35.63
CA ASP A 25 0.72 19.15 -36.26
C ASP A 25 -0.12 18.45 -35.18
N LYS A 26 -1.43 18.74 -35.16
CA LYS A 26 -2.37 18.10 -34.23
C LYS A 26 -2.25 16.57 -34.25
N ASN A 27 -2.06 15.95 -35.42
CA ASN A 27 -2.02 14.50 -35.53
C ASN A 27 -0.78 13.90 -34.85
N GLU A 28 0.37 14.59 -34.97
CA GLU A 28 1.62 14.17 -34.33
C GLU A 28 1.49 14.17 -32.80
N TYR A 29 0.92 15.23 -32.22
CA TYR A 29 0.75 15.36 -30.77
C TYR A 29 -0.22 14.30 -30.22
N VAL A 30 -1.36 14.09 -30.90
CA VAL A 30 -2.32 13.05 -30.49
C VAL A 30 -1.72 11.65 -30.69
N SER A 31 -0.91 11.44 -31.73
CA SER A 31 -0.17 10.19 -31.91
C SER A 31 0.81 9.93 -30.76
N GLY A 32 1.52 10.95 -30.27
CA GLY A 32 2.38 10.83 -29.10
C GLY A 32 1.62 10.33 -27.87
N LEU A 33 0.47 10.93 -27.58
CA LEU A 33 -0.39 10.50 -26.45
C LEU A 33 -0.92 9.07 -26.61
N ARG A 34 -1.21 8.63 -27.85
CA ARG A 34 -1.56 7.23 -28.12
C ARG A 34 -0.39 6.28 -27.87
N THR A 35 0.81 6.66 -28.30
CA THR A 35 2.04 5.90 -28.03
C THR A 35 2.29 5.78 -26.52
N LEU A 36 2.05 6.85 -25.76
CA LEU A 36 2.12 6.82 -24.29
C LEU A 36 1.16 5.79 -23.70
N MET A 37 -0.12 5.85 -24.06
CA MET A 37 -1.14 4.91 -23.59
C MET A 37 -0.82 3.47 -23.98
N HIS A 38 -0.36 3.26 -25.22
CA HIS A 38 0.04 1.94 -25.70
C HIS A 38 1.21 1.37 -24.91
N GLY A 39 2.26 2.17 -24.65
CA GLY A 39 3.39 1.71 -23.85
C GLY A 39 3.00 1.34 -22.42
N PHE A 40 2.03 2.04 -21.82
CA PHE A 40 1.49 1.64 -20.52
C PHE A 40 0.62 0.38 -20.58
N ASP A 41 -0.13 0.16 -21.66
CA ASP A 41 -0.86 -1.10 -21.86
C ASP A 41 0.12 -2.29 -21.95
N LEU A 42 1.26 -2.12 -22.63
CA LEU A 42 2.33 -3.12 -22.69
C LEU A 42 2.91 -3.39 -21.29
N MET A 43 3.17 -2.34 -20.51
CA MET A 43 3.67 -2.44 -19.14
C MET A 43 2.72 -3.23 -18.23
N LEU A 44 1.41 -2.92 -18.26
CA LEU A 44 0.40 -3.62 -17.45
C LEU A 44 0.12 -5.05 -17.93
N ASN A 45 0.54 -5.38 -19.16
CA ASN A 45 0.50 -6.73 -19.72
C ASN A 45 1.84 -7.47 -19.60
N ASP A 46 2.80 -6.94 -18.85
CA ASP A 46 4.13 -7.50 -18.62
C ASP A 46 5.00 -7.68 -19.89
N ASP A 47 4.74 -6.90 -20.95
CA ASP A 47 5.58 -6.85 -22.14
C ASP A 47 6.74 -5.86 -21.96
N VAL A 48 7.77 -6.31 -21.25
CA VAL A 48 8.96 -5.52 -20.92
C VAL A 48 9.72 -5.08 -22.18
N THR A 49 9.83 -5.96 -23.18
CA THR A 49 10.56 -5.66 -24.43
C THR A 49 9.81 -4.61 -25.23
N GLY A 50 8.52 -4.80 -25.46
CA GLY A 50 7.68 -3.84 -26.17
C GLY A 50 7.64 -2.49 -25.46
N THR A 51 7.55 -2.46 -24.12
CA THR A 51 7.58 -1.22 -23.34
C THR A 51 8.89 -0.44 -23.57
N LYS A 52 10.04 -1.12 -23.57
CA LYS A 52 11.35 -0.50 -23.84
C LYS A 52 11.46 0.03 -25.28
N GLU A 53 10.95 -0.72 -26.25
CA GLU A 53 10.94 -0.31 -27.66
C GLU A 53 10.05 0.90 -27.90
N VAL A 54 8.87 0.95 -27.29
CA VAL A 54 7.94 2.08 -27.40
C VAL A 54 8.53 3.36 -26.79
N PHE A 55 9.24 3.24 -25.66
CA PHE A 55 9.88 4.37 -24.99
C PHE A 55 11.39 4.47 -25.30
N ASN A 56 11.81 4.24 -26.56
CA ASN A 56 13.23 4.26 -26.92
C ASN A 56 13.76 5.61 -27.46
N ASN A 57 12.93 6.65 -27.49
CA ASN A 57 13.28 7.95 -28.08
C ASN A 57 13.26 9.08 -27.04
N ASP A 58 13.57 10.30 -27.48
CA ASP A 58 13.69 11.51 -26.65
C ASP A 58 12.42 12.39 -26.65
N THR A 59 11.27 11.83 -27.03
CA THR A 59 9.99 12.55 -26.94
C THR A 59 9.57 12.74 -25.48
N VAL A 60 8.73 13.75 -25.24
CA VAL A 60 8.16 14.04 -23.91
C VAL A 60 7.36 12.82 -23.42
N GLU A 61 6.60 12.19 -24.32
CA GLU A 61 5.79 11.02 -24.05
C GLU A 61 6.64 9.80 -23.67
N SER A 62 7.75 9.57 -24.37
CA SER A 62 8.73 8.54 -23.99
C SER A 62 9.36 8.82 -22.62
N CYS A 63 9.66 10.08 -22.30
CA CYS A 63 10.18 10.45 -20.97
C CYS A 63 9.14 10.18 -19.86
N ILE A 64 7.88 10.53 -20.08
CA ILE A 64 6.76 10.23 -19.16
C ILE A 64 6.60 8.71 -18.98
N GLY A 65 6.63 7.95 -20.08
CA GLY A 65 6.52 6.50 -20.07
C GLY A 65 7.63 5.82 -19.27
N LYS A 66 8.89 6.23 -19.48
CA LYS A 66 10.05 5.77 -18.68
C LYS A 66 9.87 6.07 -17.20
N ALA A 67 9.42 7.27 -16.85
CA ALA A 67 9.21 7.68 -15.48
C ALA A 67 8.09 6.86 -14.80
N GLY A 68 6.98 6.62 -15.50
CA GLY A 68 5.90 5.76 -15.03
C GLY A 68 6.35 4.31 -14.82
N ASN A 69 7.15 3.76 -15.74
CA ASN A 69 7.72 2.42 -15.62
C ASN A 69 8.68 2.32 -14.41
N ALA A 70 9.58 3.28 -14.25
CA ALA A 70 10.48 3.33 -13.10
C ALA A 70 9.70 3.43 -11.78
N PHE A 71 8.66 4.27 -11.71
CA PHE A 71 7.77 4.36 -10.56
C PHE A 71 7.06 3.03 -10.26
N TYR A 72 6.56 2.34 -11.29
CA TYR A 72 5.88 1.05 -11.14
C TYR A 72 6.80 -0.02 -10.53
N HIS A 73 8.05 -0.13 -10.99
CA HIS A 73 9.05 -1.00 -10.36
C HIS A 73 9.38 -0.58 -8.92
N ALA A 74 9.58 0.72 -8.69
CA ALA A 74 9.95 1.24 -7.38
C ALA A 74 8.85 1.01 -6.33
N ILE A 75 7.57 1.20 -6.67
CA ILE A 75 6.48 1.07 -5.69
C ILE A 75 6.16 -0.39 -5.34
N LEU A 76 6.39 -1.33 -6.27
CA LEU A 76 6.21 -2.76 -6.02
C LEU A 76 7.34 -3.36 -5.18
N GLY A 77 8.58 -2.92 -5.38
CA GLY A 77 9.75 -3.46 -4.66
C GLY A 77 10.14 -2.68 -3.40
N LEU A 78 9.84 -1.38 -3.36
CA LEU A 78 10.27 -0.43 -2.32
C LEU A 78 11.80 -0.45 -2.06
N GLU A 79 12.57 -0.81 -3.08
CA GLU A 79 14.03 -0.88 -2.99
C GLU A 79 14.63 0.52 -3.10
N PRO A 80 15.56 0.92 -2.21
CA PRO A 80 16.08 2.29 -2.18
C PRO A 80 16.66 2.78 -3.50
N THR A 81 17.37 1.92 -4.24
CA THR A 81 17.97 2.25 -5.54
C THR A 81 16.91 2.47 -6.62
N ALA A 82 15.89 1.61 -6.67
CA ALA A 82 14.77 1.77 -7.60
C ALA A 82 13.96 3.04 -7.28
N ILE A 83 13.76 3.35 -5.99
CA ILE A 83 13.10 4.60 -5.57
C ILE A 83 13.89 5.83 -6.03
N GLU A 84 15.21 5.83 -5.86
CA GLU A 84 16.07 6.95 -6.29
C GLU A 84 16.06 7.13 -7.81
N GLU A 85 16.15 6.05 -8.57
CA GLU A 85 16.05 6.07 -10.03
C GLU A 85 14.70 6.64 -10.49
N ALA A 86 13.60 6.11 -9.94
CA ALA A 86 12.25 6.58 -10.23
C ALA A 86 12.10 8.08 -9.92
N TRP A 87 12.65 8.55 -8.80
CA TRP A 87 12.61 9.96 -8.42
C TRP A 87 13.24 10.87 -9.48
N ASN A 88 14.43 10.50 -9.97
CA ASN A 88 15.15 11.26 -11.00
C ASN A 88 14.38 11.29 -12.33
N CYS A 89 13.85 10.14 -12.76
CA CYS A 89 13.03 10.07 -13.97
C CYS A 89 11.75 10.92 -13.86
N LEU A 90 11.07 10.88 -12.72
CA LEU A 90 9.84 11.64 -12.49
C LEU A 90 10.06 13.15 -12.52
N ILE A 91 11.15 13.65 -11.93
CA ILE A 91 11.49 15.09 -11.97
C ILE A 91 11.72 15.54 -13.42
N LEU A 92 12.52 14.80 -14.18
CA LEU A 92 12.83 15.13 -15.57
C LEU A 92 11.56 15.13 -16.43
N ALA A 93 10.72 14.10 -16.29
CA ALA A 93 9.47 13.99 -17.02
C ALA A 93 8.48 15.11 -16.65
N GLU A 94 8.38 15.49 -15.36
CA GLU A 94 7.48 16.56 -14.91
C GLU A 94 7.90 17.90 -15.53
N GLN A 95 9.21 18.17 -15.61
CA GLN A 95 9.72 19.38 -16.25
C GLN A 95 9.37 19.42 -17.74
N GLN A 96 9.65 18.35 -18.50
CA GLN A 96 9.35 18.31 -19.93
C GLN A 96 7.85 18.40 -20.22
N ALA A 97 7.02 17.74 -19.42
CA ALA A 97 5.57 17.82 -19.53
C ALA A 97 5.05 19.24 -19.24
N ASP A 98 5.60 19.95 -18.24
CA ASP A 98 5.20 21.33 -17.93
C ASP A 98 5.66 22.33 -19.01
N GLU A 99 6.84 22.13 -19.60
CA GLU A 99 7.31 22.92 -20.75
C GLU A 99 6.38 22.73 -21.96
N ARG A 100 6.01 21.49 -22.26
CA ARG A 100 5.06 21.15 -23.32
C ARG A 100 3.67 21.72 -23.05
N ARG A 101 3.16 21.64 -21.82
CA ARG A 101 1.90 22.28 -21.40
C ARG A 101 1.91 23.78 -21.68
N LYS A 102 2.94 24.50 -21.22
CA LYS A 102 3.08 25.96 -21.44
C LYS A 102 3.15 26.30 -22.93
N PHE A 103 3.83 25.47 -23.72
CA PHE A 103 3.89 25.65 -25.16
C PHE A 103 2.49 25.57 -25.80
N MET A 104 1.67 24.58 -25.43
CA MET A 104 0.29 24.44 -25.91
C MET A 104 -0.59 25.62 -25.49
N GLU A 105 -0.46 26.08 -24.24
CA GLU A 105 -1.21 27.21 -23.69
C GLU A 105 -0.85 28.53 -24.39
N ASN A 106 0.45 28.85 -24.48
CA ASN A 106 0.94 30.13 -25.03
C ASN A 106 0.58 30.33 -26.51
N HIS A 107 0.52 29.23 -27.27
CA HIS A 107 0.19 29.26 -28.70
C HIS A 107 -1.30 28.97 -28.97
N ASN A 108 -2.11 28.78 -27.92
CA ASN A 108 -3.53 28.47 -28.00
C ASN A 108 -3.86 27.21 -28.83
N PHE A 109 -3.00 26.19 -28.77
CA PHE A 109 -3.21 24.94 -29.48
C PHE A 109 -4.23 24.05 -28.77
N ARG A 110 -5.29 23.67 -29.49
CA ARG A 110 -6.42 22.89 -28.95
C ARG A 110 -6.48 21.51 -29.57
N LEU A 111 -6.42 20.47 -28.73
CA LEU A 111 -6.51 19.07 -29.18
C LEU A 111 -7.92 18.48 -29.05
N GLY A 112 -8.65 18.85 -28.00
CA GLY A 112 -10.01 18.34 -27.70
C GLY A 112 -10.95 19.40 -27.15
N SER A 113 -11.92 18.97 -26.34
CA SER A 113 -12.95 19.84 -25.76
C SER A 113 -12.47 20.64 -24.56
N TYR A 114 -11.42 20.16 -23.89
CA TYR A 114 -10.83 20.75 -22.69
C TYR A 114 -9.93 21.97 -22.99
N PRO A 115 -9.60 22.79 -21.98
CA PRO A 115 -8.67 23.90 -22.16
C PRO A 115 -7.30 23.45 -22.69
N ASN A 116 -6.64 24.33 -23.44
CA ASN A 116 -5.36 24.05 -24.09
C ASN A 116 -4.31 23.57 -23.07
N GLY A 117 -3.57 22.50 -23.41
CA GLY A 117 -2.52 21.93 -22.57
C GLY A 117 -3.01 21.01 -21.44
N TYR A 118 -4.31 20.76 -21.30
CA TYR A 118 -4.85 19.90 -20.23
C TYR A 118 -4.32 18.47 -20.26
N GLU A 119 -4.07 17.92 -21.45
CA GLU A 119 -3.45 16.62 -21.65
C GLU A 119 -2.07 16.52 -20.96
N TYR A 120 -1.25 17.56 -21.04
CA TYR A 120 0.06 17.60 -20.38
C TYR A 120 -0.03 18.10 -18.93
N GLN A 121 -1.03 18.92 -18.59
CA GLN A 121 -1.33 19.27 -17.19
C GLN A 121 -1.72 18.03 -16.39
N LEU A 122 -2.46 17.09 -16.98
CA LEU A 122 -2.75 15.78 -16.39
C LEU A 122 -1.46 15.02 -16.12
N CYS A 123 -0.59 14.87 -17.12
CA CYS A 123 0.72 14.21 -16.96
C CYS A 123 1.56 14.85 -15.84
N VAL A 124 1.61 16.18 -15.77
CA VAL A 124 2.29 16.90 -14.68
C VAL A 124 1.69 16.53 -13.32
N CYS A 125 0.35 16.49 -13.20
CA CYS A 125 -0.30 16.13 -11.95
C CYS A 125 0.00 14.67 -11.53
N ASP A 126 -0.08 13.73 -12.47
CA ASP A 126 0.21 12.31 -12.23
C ASP A 126 1.67 12.11 -11.79
N LEU A 127 2.63 12.73 -12.47
CA LEU A 127 4.05 12.68 -12.11
C LEU A 127 4.31 13.30 -10.74
N SER A 128 3.65 14.43 -10.43
CA SER A 128 3.76 15.07 -9.11
C SER A 128 3.13 14.21 -7.99
N LEU A 129 2.05 13.50 -8.30
CA LEU A 129 1.41 12.54 -7.39
C LEU A 129 2.35 11.36 -7.10
N MET A 130 2.93 10.75 -8.14
CA MET A 130 3.92 9.68 -8.03
C MET A 130 5.13 10.09 -7.16
N GLN A 131 5.67 11.29 -7.38
CA GLN A 131 6.74 11.85 -6.52
C GLN A 131 6.29 12.00 -5.06
N SER A 132 5.07 12.47 -4.83
CA SER A 132 4.55 12.63 -3.46
C SER A 132 4.43 11.26 -2.75
N ILE A 133 3.98 10.23 -3.48
CA ILE A 133 3.88 8.85 -2.97
C ILE A 133 5.28 8.33 -2.60
N LEU A 134 6.26 8.42 -3.49
CA LEU A 134 7.64 7.99 -3.20
C LEU A 134 8.23 8.74 -2.00
N GLY A 135 7.87 10.01 -1.81
CA GLY A 135 8.44 10.83 -0.74
C GLY A 135 7.92 10.42 0.64
N PHE A 136 6.64 10.05 0.73
CA PHE A 136 6.08 9.44 1.94
C PHE A 136 6.66 8.05 2.22
N VAL A 137 6.97 7.28 1.18
CA VAL A 137 7.62 5.95 1.30
C VAL A 137 9.08 6.07 1.77
N ALA A 138 9.84 7.01 1.22
CA ALA A 138 11.25 7.24 1.59
C ALA A 138 11.40 7.73 3.04
N GLY A 139 10.40 8.49 3.53
CA GLY A 139 10.03 8.53 4.94
C GLY A 139 10.93 9.34 5.86
N SER A 140 11.73 10.30 5.38
CA SER A 140 12.29 11.33 6.26
C SER A 140 11.24 12.38 6.59
N LEU A 141 11.32 13.01 7.78
CA LEU A 141 10.37 14.06 8.17
C LEU A 141 10.37 15.24 7.18
N LEU A 142 11.54 15.62 6.67
CA LEU A 142 11.69 16.69 5.68
C LEU A 142 11.06 16.29 4.33
N ASP A 143 11.24 15.05 3.91
CA ASP A 143 10.63 14.53 2.68
C ASP A 143 9.11 14.46 2.81
N ASN A 144 8.58 14.09 3.98
CA ASN A 144 7.15 14.11 4.25
C ASN A 144 6.54 15.52 4.14
N VAL A 145 7.25 16.56 4.63
CA VAL A 145 6.77 17.95 4.53
C VAL A 145 6.80 18.45 3.09
N LYS A 146 7.89 18.22 2.35
CA LYS A 146 7.99 18.58 0.92
C LYS A 146 6.91 17.86 0.11
N SER A 147 6.71 16.57 0.38
CA SER A 147 5.69 15.75 -0.27
C SER A 147 4.29 16.27 0.05
N ALA A 148 4.01 16.66 1.29
CA ALA A 148 2.73 17.28 1.65
C ALA A 148 2.47 18.60 0.89
N TYR A 149 3.48 19.46 0.74
CA TYR A 149 3.31 20.70 -0.03
C TYR A 149 3.05 20.43 -1.52
N ARG A 150 3.78 19.48 -2.11
CA ARG A 150 3.55 19.04 -3.49
C ARG A 150 2.14 18.48 -3.67
N LEU A 151 1.73 17.59 -2.77
CA LEU A 151 0.41 16.97 -2.73
C LEU A 151 -0.72 18.01 -2.75
N ARG A 152 -0.55 19.11 -2.01
CA ARG A 152 -1.49 20.24 -2.03
C ARG A 152 -1.60 20.89 -3.40
N LYS A 153 -0.46 21.23 -4.03
CA LYS A 153 -0.46 21.86 -5.36
C LYS A 153 -1.17 20.97 -6.37
N THR A 154 -0.87 19.67 -6.34
CA THR A 154 -1.50 18.65 -7.18
C THR A 154 -3.00 18.55 -6.93
N PHE A 155 -3.44 18.61 -5.66
CA PHE A 155 -4.86 18.56 -5.30
C PHE A 155 -5.65 19.73 -5.86
N LEU A 156 -5.12 20.95 -5.74
CA LEU A 156 -5.77 22.13 -6.30
C LEU A 156 -5.88 22.05 -7.83
N SER A 157 -4.85 21.52 -8.50
CA SER A 157 -4.85 21.33 -9.94
C SER A 157 -5.92 20.31 -10.36
N PHE A 158 -5.93 19.12 -9.76
CA PHE A 158 -6.94 18.11 -10.07
C PHE A 158 -8.36 18.57 -9.72
N THR A 159 -8.56 19.33 -8.64
CA THR A 159 -9.87 19.88 -8.28
C THR A 159 -10.42 20.74 -9.42
N LYS A 160 -9.62 21.70 -9.92
CA LYS A 160 -9.99 22.56 -11.04
C LYS A 160 -10.25 21.76 -12.32
N MET A 161 -9.40 20.76 -12.60
CA MET A 161 -9.60 19.90 -13.77
C MET A 161 -10.89 19.07 -13.65
N MET A 162 -11.20 18.56 -12.46
CA MET A 162 -12.40 17.77 -12.19
C MET A 162 -13.67 18.61 -12.33
N GLU A 163 -13.66 19.89 -11.95
CA GLU A 163 -14.75 20.83 -12.20
C GLU A 163 -15.04 20.94 -13.71
N HIS A 164 -14.02 21.19 -14.53
CA HIS A 164 -14.18 21.22 -15.99
C HIS A 164 -14.59 19.88 -16.59
N VAL A 165 -14.09 18.75 -16.07
CA VAL A 165 -14.51 17.40 -16.49
C VAL A 165 -16.01 17.22 -16.27
N ARG A 166 -16.51 17.55 -15.08
CA ARG A 166 -17.94 17.45 -14.77
C ARG A 166 -18.79 18.34 -15.68
N GLU A 167 -18.37 19.59 -15.89
CA GLU A 167 -19.09 20.53 -16.77
C GLU A 167 -19.13 20.05 -18.23
N ILE A 168 -18.01 19.56 -18.76
CA ILE A 168 -17.92 19.11 -20.15
C ILE A 168 -18.66 17.79 -20.35
N GLN A 169 -18.56 16.84 -19.41
CA GLN A 169 -19.33 15.60 -19.46
C GLN A 169 -20.84 15.86 -19.41
N GLN A 170 -21.29 16.77 -18.54
CA GLN A 170 -22.69 17.17 -18.51
C GLN A 170 -23.16 17.72 -19.86
N LYS A 171 -22.37 18.59 -20.52
CA LYS A 171 -22.69 19.12 -21.85
C LYS A 171 -22.74 18.04 -22.93
N LYS A 172 -21.89 17.01 -22.83
CA LYS A 172 -21.93 15.85 -23.74
C LYS A 172 -23.20 15.02 -23.52
N GLU A 173 -23.56 14.77 -22.26
CA GLU A 173 -24.76 14.03 -21.87
C GLU A 173 -26.06 14.73 -22.29
N THR A 174 -26.13 16.06 -22.14
CA THR A 174 -27.30 16.86 -22.58
C THR A 174 -27.33 17.09 -24.10
N GLY A 175 -26.28 16.73 -24.82
CA GLY A 175 -26.14 16.94 -26.26
C GLY A 175 -25.79 18.39 -26.65
N GLU A 176 -25.53 19.28 -25.70
CA GLU A 176 -25.05 20.64 -25.92
C GLU A 176 -23.66 20.67 -26.58
N LEU A 177 -22.85 19.64 -26.34
CA LEU A 177 -21.55 19.45 -26.96
C LEU A 177 -21.48 18.09 -27.65
N GLN A 178 -21.18 18.10 -28.95
CA GLN A 178 -20.92 16.88 -29.72
C GLN A 178 -19.48 16.91 -30.24
N VAL A 179 -18.76 15.81 -30.01
CA VAL A 179 -17.36 15.65 -30.41
C VAL A 179 -17.31 14.52 -31.45
N ASN A 180 -17.14 14.89 -32.72
CA ASN A 180 -17.14 13.93 -33.84
C ASN A 180 -15.72 13.62 -34.35
N ASP A 181 -14.72 14.43 -34.02
CA ASP A 181 -13.33 14.20 -34.40
C ASP A 181 -12.73 13.07 -33.54
N PRO A 182 -12.28 11.94 -34.12
CA PRO A 182 -11.73 10.82 -33.35
C PRO A 182 -10.49 11.20 -32.52
N ASN A 183 -9.71 12.17 -32.98
CA ASN A 183 -8.58 12.69 -32.22
C ASN A 183 -9.04 13.44 -30.96
N ALA A 184 -10.03 14.32 -31.10
CA ALA A 184 -10.62 15.02 -29.95
C ALA A 184 -11.29 14.05 -28.98
N GLN A 185 -12.01 13.02 -29.46
CA GLN A 185 -12.62 12.00 -28.61
C GLN A 185 -11.59 11.25 -27.77
N PHE A 186 -10.48 10.82 -28.40
CA PHE A 186 -9.39 10.15 -27.68
C PHE A 186 -8.77 11.06 -26.60
N VAL A 187 -8.48 12.32 -26.93
CA VAL A 187 -7.89 13.27 -25.97
C VAL A 187 -8.85 13.58 -24.83
N ASP A 188 -10.14 13.71 -25.12
CA ASP A 188 -11.16 13.90 -24.10
C ASP A 188 -11.23 12.69 -23.16
N GLU A 189 -11.25 11.45 -23.67
CA GLU A 189 -11.22 10.25 -22.82
C GLU A 189 -9.93 10.17 -21.99
N PHE A 190 -8.78 10.50 -22.59
CA PHE A 190 -7.49 10.55 -21.89
C PHE A 190 -7.55 11.51 -20.68
N ILE A 191 -8.11 12.71 -20.87
CA ILE A 191 -8.27 13.70 -19.81
C ILE A 191 -9.31 13.24 -18.78
N GLU A 192 -10.49 12.81 -19.22
CA GLU A 192 -11.60 12.42 -18.33
C GLU A 192 -11.24 11.25 -17.43
N SER A 193 -10.66 10.20 -18.01
CA SER A 193 -10.24 9.01 -17.27
C SER A 193 -9.09 9.32 -16.32
N GLY A 194 -8.06 10.03 -16.78
CA GLY A 194 -6.91 10.37 -15.94
C GLY A 194 -7.23 11.35 -14.82
N VAL A 195 -8.04 12.38 -15.07
CA VAL A 195 -8.48 13.32 -14.02
C VAL A 195 -9.36 12.60 -12.99
N SER A 196 -10.28 11.74 -13.42
CA SER A 196 -11.13 10.98 -12.50
C SER A 196 -10.31 10.05 -11.61
N THR A 197 -9.37 9.30 -12.20
CA THR A 197 -8.45 8.41 -11.47
C THR A 197 -7.54 9.21 -10.55
N GLY A 198 -6.79 10.19 -11.07
CA GLY A 198 -5.82 10.98 -10.31
C GLY A 198 -6.46 11.76 -9.16
N TYR A 199 -7.61 12.40 -9.38
CA TYR A 199 -8.36 13.09 -8.32
C TYR A 199 -8.88 12.10 -7.26
N GLY A 200 -9.42 10.95 -7.69
CA GLY A 200 -9.90 9.89 -6.80
C GLY A 200 -8.78 9.33 -5.92
N VAL A 201 -7.68 8.91 -6.53
CA VAL A 201 -6.49 8.38 -5.83
C VAL A 201 -5.92 9.41 -4.86
N LEU A 202 -5.75 10.66 -5.30
CA LEU A 202 -5.22 11.72 -4.45
C LEU A 202 -6.12 12.03 -3.25
N THR A 203 -7.42 12.18 -3.48
CA THR A 203 -8.41 12.44 -2.41
C THR A 203 -8.44 11.29 -1.41
N PHE A 204 -8.35 10.06 -1.92
CA PHE A 204 -8.26 8.86 -1.11
C PHE A 204 -6.96 8.82 -0.27
N LEU A 205 -5.80 9.09 -0.87
CA LEU A 205 -4.52 9.14 -0.15
C LEU A 205 -4.52 10.21 0.94
N ILE A 206 -5.10 11.38 0.69
CA ILE A 206 -5.25 12.43 1.71
C ILE A 206 -6.05 11.91 2.92
N SER A 207 -7.08 11.09 2.70
CA SER A 207 -7.87 10.49 3.78
C SER A 207 -7.07 9.51 4.65
N LEU A 208 -5.96 8.98 4.15
CA LEU A 208 -5.09 8.04 4.87
C LEU A 208 -3.96 8.71 5.65
N LEU A 209 -3.73 10.01 5.45
CA LEU A 209 -2.63 10.72 6.11
C LEU A 209 -2.89 10.84 7.62
N SER A 210 -1.80 10.74 8.40
CA SER A 210 -1.87 10.88 9.85
C SER A 210 -2.32 12.30 10.25
N PRO A 211 -2.90 12.49 11.45
CA PRO A 211 -3.29 13.80 11.95
C PRO A 211 -2.16 14.84 11.95
N SER A 212 -0.91 14.40 12.13
CA SER A 212 0.26 15.28 12.07
C SER A 212 0.52 15.83 10.66
N ILE A 213 0.39 15.00 9.63
CA ILE A 213 0.52 15.44 8.23
C ILE A 213 -0.73 16.24 7.83
N LEU A 214 -1.92 15.78 8.24
CA LEU A 214 -3.16 16.51 8.00
C LEU A 214 -3.12 17.90 8.62
N ARG A 215 -2.50 18.11 9.79
CA ARG A 215 -2.34 19.46 10.36
C ARG A 215 -1.58 20.41 9.42
N VAL A 216 -0.53 19.93 8.76
CA VAL A 216 0.22 20.70 7.75
C VAL A 216 -0.68 21.06 6.55
N LEU A 217 -1.62 20.17 6.18
CA LEU A 217 -2.55 20.37 5.06
C LEU A 217 -3.82 21.14 5.45
N SER A 218 -4.27 21.04 6.69
CA SER A 218 -5.56 21.51 7.21
C SER A 218 -5.70 23.04 7.21
N PHE A 219 -4.57 23.74 7.19
CA PHE A 219 -4.52 25.20 6.98
C PHE A 219 -5.15 25.61 5.63
N PHE A 220 -5.44 24.67 4.73
CA PHE A 220 -5.88 24.93 3.35
C PHE A 220 -7.25 24.34 2.97
N SER A 221 -8.12 23.99 3.93
CA SER A 221 -9.48 23.45 3.68
C SER A 221 -9.56 22.16 2.85
N MET A 222 -8.45 21.43 2.71
CA MET A 222 -8.43 20.12 2.06
C MET A 222 -9.00 19.05 2.99
N HIS A 223 -10.18 18.53 2.64
CA HIS A 223 -10.79 17.40 3.33
C HIS A 223 -10.94 16.25 2.34
N GLY A 224 -10.25 15.14 2.58
CA GLY A 224 -10.46 13.94 1.78
C GLY A 224 -11.78 13.29 2.17
N ASN A 225 -12.81 13.40 1.31
CA ASN A 225 -14.00 12.56 1.47
C ASN A 225 -13.70 11.19 0.89
N ARG A 226 -13.37 10.23 1.76
CA ARG A 226 -13.02 8.87 1.36
C ARG A 226 -14.14 8.18 0.56
N LYS A 227 -15.40 8.34 0.98
CA LYS A 227 -16.56 7.71 0.31
C LYS A 227 -16.66 8.16 -1.14
N ASP A 228 -16.61 9.48 -1.37
CA ASP A 228 -16.67 10.05 -2.72
C ASP A 228 -15.46 9.64 -3.56
N ALA A 229 -14.26 9.61 -2.95
CA ALA A 229 -13.05 9.20 -3.63
C ALA A 229 -13.10 7.73 -4.09
N VAL A 230 -13.56 6.82 -3.22
CA VAL A 230 -13.75 5.40 -3.55
C VAL A 230 -14.81 5.23 -4.64
N GLN A 231 -15.94 5.93 -4.55
CA GLN A 231 -16.97 5.90 -5.59
C GLN A 231 -16.46 6.42 -6.94
N LEU A 232 -15.67 7.49 -6.94
CA LEU A 232 -15.07 8.03 -8.16
C LEU A 232 -14.07 7.05 -8.77
N MET A 233 -13.21 6.43 -7.97
CA MET A 233 -12.29 5.39 -8.46
C MET A 233 -13.06 4.21 -9.06
N TRP A 234 -14.15 3.77 -8.43
CA TRP A 234 -15.01 2.73 -8.99
C TRP A 234 -15.62 3.13 -10.34
N LYS A 235 -16.07 4.38 -10.50
CA LYS A 235 -16.51 4.88 -11.81
C LYS A 235 -15.37 4.87 -12.82
N ALA A 236 -14.16 5.26 -12.40
CA ALA A 236 -13.00 5.27 -13.27
C ALA A 236 -12.60 3.86 -13.76
N THR A 237 -12.87 2.80 -12.98
CA THR A 237 -12.62 1.41 -13.42
C THR A 237 -13.42 0.99 -14.67
N ALA A 238 -14.47 1.74 -15.02
CA ALA A 238 -15.25 1.49 -16.23
C ALA A 238 -14.54 1.93 -17.52
N TYR A 239 -13.52 2.80 -17.44
CA TYR A 239 -12.73 3.17 -18.60
C TYR A 239 -11.86 1.99 -19.04
N PRO A 240 -11.95 1.53 -20.31
CA PRO A 240 -11.21 0.40 -20.81
C PRO A 240 -9.79 0.84 -21.21
N ASN A 241 -9.02 1.40 -20.27
CA ASN A 241 -7.67 1.90 -20.50
C ASN A 241 -6.84 1.82 -19.20
N MET A 242 -5.56 2.20 -19.28
CA MET A 242 -4.62 2.14 -18.15
C MET A 242 -5.13 2.89 -16.90
N GLN A 243 -5.83 4.02 -17.07
CA GLN A 243 -6.32 4.81 -15.94
C GLN A 243 -7.39 4.07 -15.13
N GLY A 244 -8.27 3.32 -15.82
CA GLY A 244 -9.23 2.43 -15.14
C GLY A 244 -8.55 1.28 -14.40
N ALA A 245 -7.47 0.74 -14.98
CA ALA A 245 -6.65 -0.29 -14.34
C ALA A 245 -5.87 0.22 -13.11
N ILE A 246 -5.32 1.45 -13.16
CA ILE A 246 -4.68 2.10 -12.01
C ILE A 246 -5.70 2.34 -10.89
N ALA A 247 -6.90 2.83 -11.21
CA ALA A 247 -7.96 3.00 -10.22
C ALA A 247 -8.28 1.68 -9.50
N LEU A 248 -8.36 0.57 -10.26
CA LEU A 248 -8.55 -0.76 -9.70
C LEU A 248 -7.36 -1.21 -8.84
N LEU A 249 -6.11 -0.96 -9.25
CA LEU A 249 -4.91 -1.25 -8.44
C LEU A 249 -4.97 -0.53 -7.09
N CYS A 250 -5.38 0.75 -7.07
CA CYS A 250 -5.53 1.52 -5.84
C CYS A 250 -6.65 0.97 -4.95
N LEU A 251 -7.81 0.64 -5.53
CA LEU A 251 -8.92 0.02 -4.81
C LEU A 251 -8.53 -1.35 -4.22
N TYR A 252 -7.80 -2.17 -4.98
CA TYR A 252 -7.25 -3.42 -4.48
C TYR A 252 -6.24 -3.19 -3.37
N ALA A 253 -5.28 -2.28 -3.52
CA ALA A 253 -4.26 -2.03 -2.50
C ALA A 253 -4.91 -1.61 -1.17
N PHE A 254 -5.96 -0.79 -1.23
CA PHE A 254 -6.74 -0.44 -0.05
C PHE A 254 -7.47 -1.64 0.54
N ASN A 255 -8.31 -2.30 -0.25
CA ASN A 255 -9.19 -3.36 0.25
C ASN A 255 -8.40 -4.63 0.60
N ALA A 256 -7.54 -5.13 -0.26
CA ALA A 256 -6.87 -6.41 -0.11
C ALA A 256 -5.54 -6.34 0.68
N MET A 257 -4.93 -5.16 0.86
CA MET A 257 -3.69 -5.04 1.66
C MET A 257 -3.89 -4.27 2.97
N VAL A 258 -4.48 -3.08 2.92
CA VAL A 258 -4.66 -2.25 4.12
C VAL A 258 -5.81 -2.77 4.99
N GLN A 259 -7.02 -2.92 4.42
CA GLN A 259 -8.22 -3.33 5.16
C GLN A 259 -8.17 -4.79 5.62
N SER A 260 -7.54 -5.68 4.85
CA SER A 260 -7.40 -7.10 5.22
C SER A 260 -6.56 -7.31 6.49
N SER A 261 -5.72 -6.32 6.84
CA SER A 261 -4.90 -6.29 8.05
C SER A 261 -5.56 -5.55 9.24
N ALA A 262 -6.75 -4.99 9.03
CA ALA A 262 -7.48 -4.19 10.02
C ALA A 262 -8.58 -5.02 10.71
N SER A 263 -8.85 -4.69 11.98
CA SER A 263 -9.95 -5.30 12.75
C SER A 263 -11.26 -4.53 12.61
N ILE A 264 -11.22 -3.30 12.12
CA ILE A 264 -12.40 -2.47 11.80
C ILE A 264 -12.41 -2.23 10.30
N VAL A 265 -13.34 -2.89 9.62
CA VAL A 265 -13.54 -2.83 8.16
C VAL A 265 -14.92 -2.25 7.83
N PRO A 266 -15.15 -1.79 6.58
CA PRO A 266 -16.47 -1.36 6.12
C PRO A 266 -17.55 -2.42 6.36
N LEU A 267 -18.80 -2.00 6.56
CA LEU A 267 -19.91 -2.91 6.85
C LEU A 267 -20.17 -3.88 5.71
N ASP A 268 -19.98 -3.43 4.47
CA ASP A 268 -20.14 -4.23 3.25
C ASP A 268 -18.78 -4.68 2.65
N TYR A 269 -17.79 -4.97 3.51
CA TYR A 269 -16.44 -5.30 3.05
C TYR A 269 -16.38 -6.55 2.15
N ALA A 270 -17.25 -7.54 2.39
CA ALA A 270 -17.34 -8.72 1.52
C ALA A 270 -17.73 -8.37 0.07
N ASN A 271 -18.62 -7.40 -0.11
CA ASN A 271 -18.99 -6.90 -1.43
C ASN A 271 -17.84 -6.10 -2.05
N GLU A 272 -17.13 -5.26 -1.29
CA GLU A 272 -15.94 -4.56 -1.80
C GLU A 272 -14.88 -5.53 -2.33
N LEU A 273 -14.63 -6.64 -1.62
CA LEU A 273 -13.74 -7.71 -2.11
C LEU A 273 -14.29 -8.40 -3.38
N SER A 274 -15.61 -8.61 -3.47
CA SER A 274 -16.24 -9.17 -4.68
C SER A 274 -16.11 -8.23 -5.88
N ARG A 275 -16.34 -6.93 -5.68
CA ARG A 275 -16.17 -5.91 -6.73
C ARG A 275 -14.72 -5.84 -7.20
N CYS A 276 -13.75 -5.96 -6.30
CA CYS A 276 -12.33 -6.08 -6.68
C CYS A 276 -12.10 -7.32 -7.54
N GLN A 277 -12.68 -8.47 -7.18
CA GLN A 277 -12.55 -9.69 -7.97
C GLN A 277 -13.11 -9.53 -9.38
N ASP A 278 -14.29 -8.93 -9.51
CA ASP A 278 -14.93 -8.69 -10.81
C ASP A 278 -14.13 -7.72 -11.67
N GLY A 279 -13.60 -6.65 -11.06
CA GLY A 279 -12.67 -5.73 -11.72
C GLY A 279 -11.42 -6.45 -12.23
N ILE A 280 -10.80 -7.30 -11.40
CA ILE A 280 -9.61 -8.06 -11.80
C ILE A 280 -9.94 -9.04 -12.94
N ASN A 281 -11.11 -9.67 -12.92
CA ASN A 281 -11.55 -10.54 -14.00
C ASN A 281 -11.69 -9.78 -15.31
N SER A 282 -12.25 -8.56 -15.28
CA SER A 282 -12.37 -7.69 -16.45
C SER A 282 -11.01 -7.25 -16.98
N VAL A 283 -10.13 -6.76 -16.10
CA VAL A 283 -8.80 -6.26 -16.48
C VAL A 283 -7.92 -7.38 -17.05
N ARG A 284 -8.07 -8.62 -16.58
CA ARG A 284 -7.37 -9.79 -17.15
C ARG A 284 -7.82 -10.17 -18.56
N GLN A 285 -9.01 -9.74 -19.00
CA GLN A 285 -9.39 -9.90 -20.41
C GLN A 285 -8.61 -8.94 -21.31
N ARG A 286 -8.22 -7.77 -20.79
CA ARG A 286 -7.39 -6.78 -21.50
C ARG A 286 -5.90 -7.09 -21.39
N TYR A 287 -5.42 -7.41 -20.19
CA TYR A 287 -4.02 -7.68 -19.88
C TYR A 287 -3.83 -9.16 -19.51
N SER A 288 -4.04 -10.05 -20.49
CA SER A 288 -4.04 -11.50 -20.27
C SER A 288 -2.71 -12.06 -19.78
N ASN A 289 -1.60 -11.39 -20.09
CA ASN A 289 -0.25 -11.80 -19.72
C ASN A 289 0.26 -11.08 -18.46
N GLY A 290 -0.47 -10.08 -17.96
CA GLY A 290 -0.06 -9.30 -16.80
C GLY A 290 -0.02 -10.13 -15.52
N ALA A 291 1.18 -10.49 -15.06
CA ALA A 291 1.37 -11.34 -13.89
C ALA A 291 0.81 -10.74 -12.59
N ILE A 292 0.83 -9.40 -12.45
CA ILE A 292 0.32 -8.70 -11.26
C ILE A 292 -1.14 -9.05 -11.00
N TRP A 293 -1.96 -9.12 -12.06
CA TRP A 293 -3.39 -9.41 -11.97
C TRP A 293 -3.67 -10.85 -11.53
N ALA A 294 -2.80 -11.79 -11.92
CA ALA A 294 -2.87 -13.17 -11.46
C ALA A 294 -2.57 -13.26 -9.96
N VAL A 295 -1.50 -12.61 -9.48
CA VAL A 295 -1.15 -12.60 -8.05
C VAL A 295 -2.26 -11.96 -7.22
N MET A 296 -2.80 -10.82 -7.68
CA MET A 296 -3.92 -10.14 -7.00
C MET A 296 -5.16 -11.02 -6.90
N GLN A 297 -5.48 -11.79 -7.94
CA GLN A 297 -6.61 -12.73 -7.91
C GLN A 297 -6.40 -13.83 -6.86
N GLY A 298 -5.18 -14.36 -6.70
CA GLY A 298 -4.86 -15.40 -5.70
C GLY A 298 -5.15 -14.92 -4.28
N LYS A 299 -4.67 -13.72 -3.97
CA LYS A 299 -4.96 -13.07 -2.69
C LYS A 299 -6.46 -12.85 -2.47
N LEU A 300 -7.21 -12.41 -3.48
CA LEU A 300 -8.66 -12.21 -3.37
C LEU A 300 -9.42 -13.53 -3.12
N TYR A 301 -9.01 -14.65 -3.71
CA TYR A 301 -9.60 -15.95 -3.35
C TYR A 301 -9.41 -16.28 -1.88
N TYR A 302 -8.19 -16.08 -1.36
CA TYR A 302 -7.90 -16.29 0.05
C TYR A 302 -8.73 -15.36 0.96
N LEU A 303 -8.77 -14.06 0.62
CA LEU A 303 -9.55 -13.06 1.36
C LEU A 303 -11.06 -13.30 1.25
N ARG A 304 -11.55 -14.10 0.31
CA ARG A 304 -12.97 -14.46 0.22
C ARG A 304 -13.27 -15.84 0.84
N GLY A 305 -12.28 -16.45 1.49
CA GLY A 305 -12.42 -17.75 2.16
C GLY A 305 -12.23 -18.96 1.25
N ASP A 306 -11.86 -18.76 -0.02
CA ASP A 306 -11.59 -19.83 -0.99
C ASP A 306 -10.11 -20.19 -0.98
N SER A 307 -9.65 -20.80 0.13
CA SER A 307 -8.24 -21.17 0.32
C SER A 307 -7.77 -22.24 -0.67
N GLU A 308 -8.67 -23.07 -1.20
CA GLU A 308 -8.34 -24.11 -2.19
C GLU A 308 -7.96 -23.46 -3.52
N LYS A 309 -8.80 -22.56 -4.06
CA LYS A 309 -8.44 -21.83 -5.29
C LYS A 309 -7.22 -20.93 -5.11
N ALA A 310 -7.08 -20.31 -3.94
CA ALA A 310 -5.87 -19.55 -3.62
C ALA A 310 -4.62 -20.45 -3.75
N LEU A 311 -4.63 -21.64 -3.13
CA LEU A 311 -3.52 -22.59 -3.23
C LEU A 311 -3.27 -23.09 -4.66
N GLU A 312 -4.31 -23.33 -5.46
CA GLU A 312 -4.16 -23.72 -6.86
C GLU A 312 -3.45 -22.63 -7.66
N LEU A 313 -3.84 -21.37 -7.48
CA LEU A 313 -3.22 -20.25 -8.15
C LEU A 313 -1.79 -20.01 -7.66
N GLU A 314 -1.53 -20.19 -6.35
CA GLU A 314 -0.18 -20.08 -5.81
C GLU A 314 0.76 -21.18 -6.31
N LYS A 315 0.25 -22.34 -6.74
CA LYS A 315 1.10 -23.38 -7.37
C LYS A 315 1.35 -23.11 -8.86
N THR A 316 0.58 -22.22 -9.47
CA THR A 316 0.73 -21.90 -10.88
C THR A 316 1.95 -21.03 -11.09
N ARG A 317 2.81 -21.41 -12.05
CA ARG A 317 3.96 -20.60 -12.44
C ARG A 317 3.47 -19.31 -13.09
N ILE A 318 3.97 -18.18 -12.63
CA ILE A 318 3.83 -16.90 -13.32
C ILE A 318 5.00 -16.73 -14.30
N ASP A 319 4.70 -16.33 -15.53
CA ASP A 319 5.70 -16.01 -16.53
C ASP A 319 5.94 -14.50 -16.49
N THR A 320 6.87 -14.08 -15.64
CA THR A 320 7.28 -12.67 -15.51
C THR A 320 8.77 -12.60 -15.23
N SER A 321 9.40 -11.55 -15.74
CA SER A 321 10.79 -11.20 -15.41
C SER A 321 10.89 -10.24 -14.22
N MET A 322 9.76 -9.76 -13.70
CA MET A 322 9.73 -8.75 -12.64
C MET A 322 9.83 -9.40 -11.26
N GLU A 323 11.02 -9.37 -10.66
CA GLU A 323 11.32 -9.93 -9.34
C GLU A 323 10.37 -9.42 -8.25
N GLN A 324 9.90 -8.16 -8.34
CA GLN A 324 8.97 -7.57 -7.38
C GLN A 324 7.61 -8.29 -7.36
N ILE A 325 7.08 -8.70 -8.52
CA ILE A 325 5.82 -9.47 -8.58
C ILE A 325 6.03 -10.88 -8.04
N ILE A 326 7.16 -11.51 -8.39
CA ILE A 326 7.51 -12.85 -7.89
C ILE A 326 7.63 -12.83 -6.37
N ALA A 327 8.26 -11.79 -5.81
CA ALA A 327 8.42 -11.60 -4.38
C ALA A 327 7.07 -11.39 -3.68
N MET A 328 6.20 -10.54 -4.25
CA MET A 328 4.85 -10.32 -3.74
C MET A 328 4.05 -11.63 -3.68
N LYS A 329 4.11 -12.43 -4.75
CA LYS A 329 3.46 -13.74 -4.82
C LYS A 329 4.01 -14.70 -3.75
N GLY A 330 5.33 -14.80 -3.61
CA GLY A 330 5.95 -15.67 -2.62
C GLY A 330 5.62 -15.26 -1.19
N PHE A 331 5.54 -13.96 -0.91
CA PHE A 331 5.09 -13.45 0.39
C PHE A 331 3.63 -13.83 0.67
N ASP A 332 2.72 -13.59 -0.29
CA ASP A 332 1.31 -13.96 -0.14
C ASP A 332 1.14 -15.49 0.02
N THR A 333 1.96 -16.30 -0.68
CA THR A 333 2.03 -17.76 -0.50
C THR A 333 2.44 -18.13 0.93
N ALA A 334 3.49 -17.51 1.49
CA ALA A 334 3.95 -17.79 2.85
C ALA A 334 2.87 -17.44 3.89
N MET A 335 2.17 -16.31 3.71
CA MET A 335 1.06 -15.91 4.59
C MET A 335 -0.13 -16.85 4.48
N LEU A 336 -0.49 -17.28 3.26
CA LEU A 336 -1.51 -18.28 3.02
C LEU A 336 -1.16 -19.58 3.76
N TYR A 337 0.06 -20.08 3.63
CA TYR A 337 0.51 -21.30 4.30
C TYR A 337 0.44 -21.21 5.83
N VAL A 338 0.84 -20.09 6.44
CA VAL A 338 0.61 -19.88 7.88
C VAL A 338 -0.88 -19.89 8.22
N GLY A 339 -1.69 -19.18 7.42
CA GLY A 339 -3.14 -19.10 7.59
C GLY A 339 -3.86 -20.44 7.54
N ILE A 340 -3.33 -21.42 6.79
CA ILE A 340 -3.84 -22.80 6.71
C ILE A 340 -2.95 -23.82 7.45
N ARG A 341 -2.04 -23.36 8.30
CA ARG A 341 -1.18 -24.16 9.18
C ARG A 341 -0.19 -25.11 8.47
N LYS A 342 0.22 -24.80 7.25
CA LYS A 342 1.30 -25.50 6.53
C LYS A 342 2.65 -24.89 6.85
N PHE A 343 3.10 -25.05 8.10
CA PHE A 343 4.26 -24.32 8.62
C PHE A 343 5.59 -24.69 7.95
N LYS A 344 5.77 -25.95 7.54
CA LYS A 344 6.96 -26.39 6.80
C LYS A 344 7.06 -25.69 5.46
N GLU A 345 5.96 -25.65 4.72
CA GLU A 345 5.84 -24.98 3.43
C GLU A 345 5.94 -23.46 3.56
N ALA A 346 5.35 -22.88 4.63
CA ALA A 346 5.48 -21.45 4.93
C ALA A 346 6.94 -21.04 5.17
N ALA A 347 7.68 -21.85 5.94
CA ALA A 347 9.10 -21.60 6.20
C ALA A 347 9.93 -21.68 4.92
N GLN A 348 9.66 -22.64 4.03
CA GLN A 348 10.37 -22.72 2.76
C GLN A 348 10.02 -21.52 1.86
N ALA A 349 8.74 -21.21 1.70
CA ALA A 349 8.28 -20.14 0.82
C ALA A 349 8.86 -18.76 1.20
N ILE A 350 9.00 -18.46 2.51
CA ILE A 350 9.60 -17.20 2.93
C ILE A 350 11.12 -17.18 2.74
N LEU A 351 11.80 -18.33 2.90
CA LEU A 351 13.25 -18.42 2.71
C LEU A 351 13.64 -18.29 1.23
N ASP A 352 12.80 -18.79 0.33
CA ASP A 352 12.98 -18.62 -1.11
C ASP A 352 12.98 -17.13 -1.53
N LEU A 353 12.39 -16.23 -0.71
CA LEU A 353 12.44 -14.78 -0.95
C LEU A 353 13.80 -14.16 -0.63
N GLU A 354 14.65 -14.79 0.18
CA GLU A 354 15.98 -14.26 0.52
C GLU A 354 16.88 -14.17 -0.70
N ASP A 355 16.79 -15.16 -1.58
CA ASP A 355 17.57 -15.22 -2.81
C ASP A 355 16.99 -14.30 -3.91
N LEU A 356 15.76 -13.82 -3.73
CA LEU A 356 15.01 -13.07 -4.75
C LEU A 356 15.04 -11.55 -4.56
N ASN A 357 15.07 -11.05 -3.32
CA ASN A 357 15.03 -9.61 -3.06
C ASN A 357 15.79 -9.21 -1.79
N SER A 358 15.93 -7.89 -1.59
CA SER A 358 16.74 -7.30 -0.50
C SER A 358 15.94 -6.67 0.65
N TRP A 359 14.62 -6.87 0.74
CA TRP A 359 13.73 -6.12 1.63
C TRP A 359 14.06 -6.28 3.12
N SER A 360 13.83 -7.48 3.68
CA SER A 360 14.17 -7.79 5.07
C SER A 360 14.48 -9.28 5.29
N HIS A 361 15.72 -9.68 4.96
CA HIS A 361 16.22 -11.03 5.27
C HIS A 361 16.13 -11.37 6.77
N SER A 362 16.26 -10.36 7.63
CA SER A 362 16.04 -10.50 9.06
C SER A 362 14.62 -10.99 9.37
N PHE A 363 13.61 -10.38 8.75
CA PHE A 363 12.23 -10.82 8.90
C PHE A 363 12.00 -12.20 8.31
N TYR A 364 12.56 -12.52 7.14
CA TYR A 364 12.40 -13.83 6.50
C TYR A 364 12.93 -14.97 7.41
N ARG A 365 14.13 -14.81 7.99
CA ARG A 365 14.68 -15.76 8.97
C ARG A 365 13.84 -15.84 10.24
N PHE A 366 13.38 -14.71 10.79
CA PHE A 366 12.50 -14.70 11.96
C PHE A 366 11.20 -15.48 11.69
N PHE A 367 10.52 -15.18 10.58
CA PHE A 367 9.30 -15.84 10.16
C PHE A 367 9.49 -17.35 9.97
N ALA A 368 10.55 -17.74 9.25
CA ALA A 368 10.90 -19.14 9.06
C ALA A 368 11.16 -19.84 10.39
N GLY A 369 11.89 -19.20 11.30
CA GLY A 369 12.15 -19.72 12.65
C GLY A 369 10.88 -19.96 13.45
N CYS A 370 9.94 -19.01 13.43
CA CYS A 370 8.62 -19.17 14.07
C CYS A 370 7.83 -20.36 13.49
N CYS A 371 7.81 -20.50 12.16
CA CYS A 371 7.11 -21.59 11.48
C CYS A 371 7.77 -22.96 11.75
N MET A 372 9.09 -23.04 11.67
CA MET A 372 9.85 -24.27 11.95
C MET A 372 9.67 -24.74 13.40
N LEU A 373 9.62 -23.80 14.36
CA LEU A 373 9.33 -24.12 15.76
C LEU A 373 7.94 -24.74 15.89
N GLN A 374 6.93 -24.14 15.27
CA GLN A 374 5.56 -24.66 15.33
C GLN A 374 5.46 -26.04 14.67
N HIS A 375 6.07 -26.24 13.49
CA HIS A 375 6.11 -27.53 12.84
C HIS A 375 6.78 -28.60 13.71
N SER A 376 7.90 -28.26 14.36
CA SER A 376 8.59 -29.15 15.30
C SER A 376 7.67 -29.57 16.46
N ARG A 377 6.94 -28.62 17.06
CA ARG A 377 5.98 -28.88 18.16
C ARG A 377 4.84 -29.78 17.72
N GLU A 378 4.27 -29.55 16.53
CA GLU A 378 3.21 -30.40 15.98
C GLU A 378 3.67 -31.84 15.72
N LEU A 379 4.89 -32.01 15.20
CA LEU A 379 5.50 -33.34 15.06
C LEU A 379 5.62 -34.06 16.41
N LYS A 380 6.05 -33.37 17.49
CA LYS A 380 6.12 -33.98 18.83
C LYS A 380 4.75 -34.38 19.36
N ASN A 381 3.78 -33.47 19.27
CA ASN A 381 2.44 -33.67 19.84
C ASN A 381 1.64 -34.75 19.11
N ASN A 382 1.83 -34.90 17.80
CA ASN A 382 1.10 -35.86 16.98
C ASN A 382 1.81 -37.22 16.85
N GLY A 383 2.89 -37.47 17.60
CA GLY A 383 3.67 -38.70 17.50
C GLY A 383 4.37 -38.89 16.15
N GLY A 384 4.71 -37.77 15.48
CA GLY A 384 5.45 -37.74 14.22
C GLY A 384 6.93 -38.11 14.37
N ASN A 385 7.72 -37.92 13.31
CA ASN A 385 9.14 -38.25 13.29
C ASN A 385 9.93 -37.38 14.31
N LYS A 386 10.49 -38.02 15.33
CA LYS A 386 11.25 -37.37 16.39
C LYS A 386 12.54 -36.71 15.89
N GLU A 387 13.26 -37.36 14.97
CA GLU A 387 14.49 -36.84 14.39
C GLU A 387 14.18 -35.58 13.55
N GLU A 388 13.14 -35.63 12.73
CA GLU A 388 12.69 -34.46 11.96
C GLU A 388 12.30 -33.30 12.89
N SER A 389 11.57 -33.59 13.98
CA SER A 389 11.21 -32.59 14.97
C SER A 389 12.43 -31.92 15.62
N GLU A 390 13.45 -32.69 16.00
CA GLU A 390 14.70 -32.17 16.58
C GLU A 390 15.46 -31.29 15.58
N ILE A 391 15.54 -31.70 14.30
CA ILE A 391 16.15 -30.91 13.23
C ILE A 391 15.44 -29.56 13.07
N TYR A 392 14.11 -29.54 13.00
CA TYR A 392 13.36 -28.29 12.86
C TYR A 392 13.46 -27.41 14.10
N SER A 393 13.52 -28.00 15.30
CA SER A 393 13.75 -27.25 16.55
C SER A 393 15.11 -26.56 16.54
N ALA A 394 16.17 -27.25 16.09
CA ALA A 394 17.51 -26.69 15.98
C ALA A 394 17.56 -25.54 14.95
N LYS A 395 16.99 -25.74 13.75
CA LYS A 395 16.90 -24.70 12.72
C LYS A 395 16.09 -23.49 13.18
N ALA A 396 15.01 -23.71 13.92
CA ALA A 396 14.23 -22.62 14.51
C ALA A 396 15.10 -21.77 15.45
N SER A 397 15.85 -22.40 16.37
CA SER A 397 16.76 -21.67 17.24
C SER A 397 17.85 -20.94 16.45
N GLU A 398 18.38 -21.55 15.39
CA GLU A 398 19.41 -20.95 14.55
C GLU A 398 18.89 -19.66 13.89
N TYR A 399 17.77 -19.74 13.16
CA TYR A 399 17.23 -18.60 12.42
C TYR A 399 16.75 -17.47 13.33
N LEU A 400 16.14 -17.80 14.47
CA LEU A 400 15.72 -16.79 15.44
C LEU A 400 16.92 -16.05 16.06
N LYS A 401 18.05 -16.73 16.31
CA LYS A 401 19.29 -16.07 16.78
C LYS A 401 19.99 -15.29 15.67
N GLN A 402 19.90 -15.74 14.43
CA GLN A 402 20.49 -15.03 13.30
C GLN A 402 19.74 -13.73 12.96
N SER A 403 18.41 -13.70 13.12
CA SER A 403 17.60 -12.57 12.64
C SER A 403 18.03 -11.20 13.18
N PRO A 404 18.31 -10.98 14.49
CA PRO A 404 18.75 -9.67 14.97
C PRO A 404 20.13 -9.26 14.43
N THR A 405 21.03 -10.23 14.20
CA THR A 405 22.39 -9.95 13.70
C THR A 405 22.37 -9.41 12.27
N LEU A 406 21.37 -9.79 11.46
CA LEU A 406 21.17 -9.28 10.11
C LEU A 406 20.75 -7.80 10.09
N VAL A 407 20.02 -7.35 11.12
CA VAL A 407 19.68 -5.93 11.29
C VAL A 407 20.92 -5.13 11.66
N GLN A 408 21.73 -5.62 12.61
CA GLN A 408 22.94 -4.92 13.08
C GLN A 408 23.99 -4.71 11.97
N LYS A 409 24.05 -5.62 10.99
CA LYS A 409 24.94 -5.50 9.82
C LYS A 409 24.45 -4.48 8.80
N LYS A 410 23.20 -4.03 8.88
CA LYS A 410 22.57 -3.10 7.93
C LYS A 410 23.03 -1.67 8.21
N LYS A 411 23.56 -0.98 7.20
CA LYS A 411 23.91 0.45 7.27
C LYS A 411 22.72 1.39 6.95
N LYS A 412 21.54 0.83 6.67
CA LYS A 412 20.33 1.55 6.24
C LYS A 412 19.34 1.68 7.40
N ARG A 413 18.26 2.45 7.18
CA ARG A 413 17.13 2.57 8.10
C ARG A 413 16.59 1.18 8.50
N VAL A 414 16.37 1.00 9.80
CA VAL A 414 15.73 -0.19 10.37
C VAL A 414 14.23 -0.11 10.17
N LEU A 415 13.62 -1.18 9.66
CA LEU A 415 12.17 -1.26 9.46
C LEU A 415 11.45 -1.45 10.81
N PRO A 416 10.19 -0.98 10.96
CA PRO A 416 9.43 -1.21 12.21
C PRO A 416 9.32 -2.69 12.61
N VAL A 417 9.11 -3.58 11.63
CA VAL A 417 9.09 -5.04 11.87
C VAL A 417 10.46 -5.58 12.34
N GLU A 418 11.56 -4.99 11.86
CA GLU A 418 12.92 -5.33 12.29
C GLU A 418 13.17 -4.89 13.74
N MET A 419 12.62 -3.74 14.16
CA MET A 419 12.67 -3.32 15.57
C MET A 419 11.89 -4.28 16.46
N TYR A 420 10.70 -4.69 16.02
CA TYR A 420 9.87 -5.65 16.73
C TYR A 420 10.58 -7.00 16.94
N LEU A 421 11.10 -7.60 15.86
CA LEU A 421 11.74 -8.91 15.97
C LEU A 421 13.02 -8.87 16.80
N VAL A 422 13.80 -7.78 16.74
CA VAL A 422 15.03 -7.64 17.53
C VAL A 422 14.70 -7.64 19.02
N ARG A 423 13.73 -6.80 19.43
CA ARG A 423 13.25 -6.77 20.82
C ARG A 423 12.70 -8.13 21.25
N LYS A 424 11.89 -8.76 20.39
CA LYS A 424 11.21 -10.02 20.71
C LYS A 424 12.20 -11.16 20.90
N VAL A 425 13.20 -11.29 20.04
CA VAL A 425 14.27 -12.29 20.21
C VAL A 425 15.08 -12.01 21.48
N GLN A 426 15.44 -10.75 21.75
CA GLN A 426 16.16 -10.39 22.98
C GLN A 426 15.37 -10.76 24.24
N LYS A 427 14.05 -10.52 24.26
CA LYS A 427 13.15 -10.96 25.35
C LYS A 427 13.28 -12.47 25.60
N TRP A 428 13.23 -13.27 24.54
CA TRP A 428 13.34 -14.73 24.66
C TRP A 428 14.74 -15.19 25.08
N GLU A 429 15.81 -14.53 24.62
CA GLU A 429 17.18 -14.83 25.04
C GLU A 429 17.41 -14.51 26.52
N ASP A 430 16.95 -13.34 26.99
CA ASP A 430 17.04 -12.93 28.39
C ASP A 430 16.32 -13.94 29.30
N ARG A 431 15.14 -14.40 28.86
CA ARG A 431 14.35 -15.41 29.56
C ARG A 431 15.00 -16.80 29.52
N ALA A 432 15.53 -17.23 28.37
CA ALA A 432 16.25 -18.49 28.24
C ALA A 432 17.46 -18.54 29.18
N ALA A 433 18.22 -17.45 29.28
CA ALA A 433 19.35 -17.32 30.19
C ALA A 433 18.92 -17.39 31.66
N LYS A 434 17.83 -16.69 32.03
CA LYS A 434 17.25 -16.72 33.39
C LYS A 434 16.79 -18.12 33.81
N LEU A 435 16.14 -18.85 32.90
CA LEU A 435 15.60 -20.19 33.14
C LEU A 435 16.62 -21.31 32.92
N LYS A 436 17.77 -21.01 32.30
CA LYS A 436 18.81 -21.98 31.89
C LYS A 436 18.26 -23.06 30.95
N VAL A 437 17.46 -22.64 29.97
CA VAL A 437 16.88 -23.51 28.92
C VAL A 437 17.31 -23.01 27.55
N ASP A 438 17.04 -23.81 26.51
CA ASP A 438 17.26 -23.38 25.14
C ASP A 438 16.24 -22.31 24.72
N LEU A 439 16.60 -21.49 23.72
CA LEU A 439 15.79 -20.37 23.25
C LEU A 439 14.34 -20.80 22.90
N VAL A 440 14.18 -21.95 22.26
CA VAL A 440 12.89 -22.49 21.80
C VAL A 440 11.97 -22.95 22.95
N ASP A 441 12.55 -23.22 24.12
CA ASP A 441 11.85 -23.63 25.33
C ASP A 441 11.52 -22.43 26.24
N ALA A 442 12.09 -21.26 25.97
CA ALA A 442 11.80 -20.03 26.71
C ALA A 442 10.52 -19.32 26.27
N MET A 443 9.82 -19.85 25.25
CA MET A 443 8.65 -19.22 24.62
C MET A 443 7.34 -19.89 25.06
N ASP A 444 6.63 -19.26 25.99
CA ASP A 444 5.34 -19.75 26.52
C ASP A 444 4.24 -19.73 25.45
N ILE A 445 4.23 -18.70 24.61
CA ILE A 445 3.25 -18.50 23.53
C ILE A 445 3.90 -18.86 22.20
N PRO A 446 3.27 -19.69 21.36
CA PRO A 446 3.75 -19.97 20.02
C PRO A 446 3.90 -18.67 19.19
N PRO A 447 5.12 -18.31 18.74
CA PRO A 447 5.36 -17.02 18.09
C PRO A 447 4.57 -16.79 16.80
N TYR A 448 4.15 -17.86 16.12
CA TYR A 448 3.39 -17.76 14.87
C TYR A 448 2.00 -17.12 15.08
N ILE A 449 1.43 -17.16 16.29
CA ILE A 449 0.13 -16.55 16.60
C ILE A 449 0.25 -15.03 16.56
N GLU A 450 1.38 -14.47 16.98
CA GLU A 450 1.67 -13.04 16.83
C GLU A 450 1.83 -12.68 15.34
N LEU A 451 2.46 -13.53 14.53
CA LEU A 451 2.54 -13.33 13.08
C LEU A 451 1.15 -13.27 12.43
N ILE A 452 0.21 -14.13 12.87
CA ILE A 452 -1.19 -14.08 12.43
C ILE A 452 -1.81 -12.72 12.76
N TYR A 453 -1.69 -12.26 14.01
CA TYR A 453 -2.26 -10.96 14.39
C TYR A 453 -1.61 -9.77 13.65
N ILE A 454 -0.30 -9.83 13.37
CA ILE A 454 0.40 -8.72 12.72
C ILE A 454 0.13 -8.68 11.21
N PHE A 455 0.06 -9.84 10.54
CA PHE A 455 0.09 -9.93 9.07
C PHE A 455 -1.07 -10.70 8.42
N VAL A 456 -1.74 -11.60 9.14
CA VAL A 456 -2.70 -12.56 8.56
C VAL A 456 -4.02 -12.58 9.31
N THR A 457 -4.47 -11.43 9.82
CA THR A 457 -5.70 -11.29 10.62
C THR A 457 -6.93 -11.87 9.91
N TRP A 458 -6.92 -11.85 8.58
CA TRP A 458 -8.02 -12.42 7.80
C TRP A 458 -8.23 -13.94 7.99
N CYS A 459 -7.19 -14.71 8.35
CA CYS A 459 -7.36 -16.15 8.60
C CYS A 459 -8.30 -16.42 9.79
N LEU A 460 -8.50 -15.42 10.65
CA LEU A 460 -9.40 -15.47 11.80
C LEU A 460 -10.89 -15.44 11.41
N ASN A 461 -11.22 -15.33 10.13
CA ASN A 461 -12.60 -15.52 9.66
C ASN A 461 -12.94 -16.99 9.40
N ASN A 462 -11.98 -17.92 9.52
CA ASN A 462 -12.23 -19.35 9.42
C ASN A 462 -12.47 -19.96 10.82
N PRO A 463 -13.71 -20.40 11.15
CA PRO A 463 -14.03 -20.89 12.50
C PRO A 463 -13.17 -22.06 12.95
N LYS A 464 -12.77 -22.95 12.02
CA LYS A 464 -11.92 -24.11 12.36
C LYS A 464 -10.55 -23.66 12.85
N HIS A 465 -9.96 -22.67 12.19
CA HIS A 465 -8.64 -22.16 12.56
C HIS A 465 -8.69 -21.40 13.88
N VAL A 466 -9.71 -20.57 14.08
CA VAL A 466 -9.88 -19.79 15.31
C VAL A 466 -10.07 -20.68 16.54
N LEU A 467 -10.81 -21.78 16.41
CA LEU A 467 -10.97 -22.76 17.50
C LEU A 467 -9.65 -23.44 17.88
N ILE A 468 -8.80 -23.75 16.90
CA ILE A 468 -7.46 -24.32 17.17
C ILE A 468 -6.60 -23.28 17.91
N LEU A 469 -6.58 -22.03 17.44
CA LEU A 469 -5.85 -20.94 18.11
C LEU A 469 -6.32 -20.72 19.55
N ARG A 470 -7.63 -20.76 19.79
CA ARG A 470 -8.20 -20.71 21.15
C ARG A 470 -7.64 -21.81 22.03
N SER A 471 -7.72 -23.06 21.55
CA SER A 471 -7.25 -24.23 22.30
C SER A 471 -5.76 -24.15 22.62
N GLU A 472 -4.92 -23.71 21.68
CA GLU A 472 -3.48 -23.58 21.92
C GLU A 472 -3.17 -22.50 22.96
N LEU A 473 -3.82 -21.34 22.84
CA LEU A 473 -3.61 -20.23 23.78
C LEU A 473 -4.12 -20.57 25.18
N GLU A 474 -5.24 -21.27 25.32
CA GLU A 474 -5.76 -21.73 26.63
C GLU A 474 -4.82 -22.74 27.32
N GLN A 475 -4.03 -23.48 26.55
CA GLN A 475 -3.04 -24.45 27.07
C GLN A 475 -1.69 -23.80 27.43
N CYS A 476 -1.42 -22.57 26.98
CA CYS A 476 -0.18 -21.85 27.31
C CYS A 476 -0.09 -21.53 28.81
N GLN A 477 1.00 -22.01 29.44
CA GLN A 477 1.34 -21.70 30.82
C GLN A 477 2.31 -20.51 30.86
N CYS A 478 1.77 -19.29 30.96
CA CYS A 478 2.58 -18.09 31.05
C CYS A 478 3.10 -17.87 32.48
N THR A 479 4.41 -17.69 32.65
CA THR A 479 5.02 -17.47 33.98
C THR A 479 5.36 -16.02 34.29
N GLU A 480 5.40 -15.15 33.29
CA GLU A 480 5.66 -13.71 33.46
C GLU A 480 4.41 -12.91 33.10
N ASP A 481 4.13 -11.83 33.84
CA ASP A 481 2.93 -10.99 33.65
C ASP A 481 2.80 -10.45 32.23
N ASP A 482 3.94 -10.22 31.56
CA ASP A 482 4.02 -9.78 30.16
C ASP A 482 3.52 -10.85 29.17
N ASP A 483 3.85 -12.12 29.40
CA ASP A 483 3.32 -13.22 28.59
C ASP A 483 1.85 -13.51 28.95
N VAL A 484 1.43 -13.28 30.20
CA VAL A 484 0.01 -13.31 30.55
C VAL A 484 -0.76 -12.22 29.78
N ALA A 485 -0.22 -11.01 29.71
CA ALA A 485 -0.81 -9.90 28.95
C ALA A 485 -1.01 -10.27 27.48
N LEU A 486 0.04 -10.80 26.85
CA LEU A 486 0.00 -11.21 25.45
C LEU A 486 -1.01 -12.35 25.21
N ARG A 487 -1.04 -13.37 26.06
CA ARG A 487 -2.00 -14.48 25.94
C ARG A 487 -3.44 -14.00 26.08
N GLU A 488 -3.74 -13.20 27.11
CA GLU A 488 -5.10 -12.67 27.33
C GLU A 488 -5.53 -11.76 26.17
N PHE A 489 -4.61 -10.96 25.63
CA PHE A 489 -4.86 -10.14 24.45
C PHE A 489 -5.22 -10.99 23.22
N LEU A 490 -4.38 -11.98 22.87
CA LEU A 490 -4.62 -12.84 21.71
C LEU A 490 -5.89 -13.68 21.86
N LEU A 491 -6.19 -14.17 23.07
CA LEU A 491 -7.46 -14.85 23.36
C LEU A 491 -8.65 -13.92 23.15
N ALA A 492 -8.55 -12.65 23.54
CA ALA A 492 -9.62 -11.70 23.31
C ALA A 492 -9.92 -11.48 21.82
N VAL A 493 -8.87 -11.38 21.00
CA VAL A 493 -9.00 -11.27 19.53
C VAL A 493 -9.71 -12.51 18.99
N VAL A 494 -9.23 -13.70 19.35
CA VAL A 494 -9.82 -14.99 18.96
C VAL A 494 -11.29 -15.10 19.37
N GLU A 495 -11.63 -14.73 20.60
CA GLU A 495 -13.00 -14.78 21.12
C GLU A 495 -13.92 -13.77 20.41
N ARG A 496 -13.44 -12.58 20.02
CA ARG A 496 -14.20 -11.63 19.19
C ARG A 496 -14.56 -12.25 17.84
N HIS A 497 -13.61 -12.91 17.17
CA HIS A 497 -13.86 -13.61 15.90
C HIS A 497 -14.80 -14.83 16.06
N LEU A 498 -14.86 -15.46 17.24
CA LEU A 498 -15.87 -16.47 17.59
C LEU A 498 -17.23 -15.87 17.99
N LYS A 499 -17.35 -14.54 18.03
CA LYS A 499 -18.53 -13.80 18.52
C LYS A 499 -18.83 -14.01 20.01
N ASP A 500 -17.84 -14.45 20.78
CA ASP A 500 -17.87 -14.52 22.24
C ASP A 500 -17.48 -13.14 22.82
N PHE A 501 -18.35 -12.15 22.58
CA PHE A 501 -18.06 -10.75 22.86
C PHE A 501 -17.90 -10.45 24.35
N GLU A 502 -18.63 -11.15 25.22
CA GLU A 502 -18.52 -10.96 26.67
C GLU A 502 -17.15 -11.42 27.20
N SER A 503 -16.69 -12.60 26.79
CA SER A 503 -15.37 -13.09 27.19
C SER A 503 -14.26 -12.21 26.62
N SER A 504 -14.36 -11.84 25.33
CA SER A 504 -13.40 -10.96 24.67
C SER A 504 -13.30 -9.61 25.38
N ARG A 505 -14.43 -8.97 25.69
CA ARG A 505 -14.50 -7.70 26.44
C ARG A 505 -13.86 -7.83 27.81
N ALA A 506 -14.17 -8.89 28.55
CA ALA A 506 -13.60 -9.13 29.87
C ALA A 506 -12.07 -9.27 29.82
N ARG A 507 -11.52 -9.96 28.81
CA ARG A 507 -10.08 -10.08 28.59
C ARG A 507 -9.43 -8.75 28.23
N LEU A 508 -10.01 -7.99 27.29
CA LEU A 508 -9.48 -6.68 26.91
C LEU A 508 -9.45 -5.72 28.11
N ILE A 509 -10.50 -5.71 28.95
CA ILE A 509 -10.51 -4.91 30.18
C ILE A 509 -9.40 -5.34 31.14
N ARG A 510 -9.13 -6.64 31.28
CA ARG A 510 -7.99 -7.11 32.09
C ARG A 510 -6.66 -6.60 31.53
N VAL A 511 -6.41 -6.76 30.23
CA VAL A 511 -5.18 -6.31 29.58
C VAL A 511 -4.98 -4.80 29.75
N MET A 512 -6.00 -3.98 29.48
CA MET A 512 -5.92 -2.52 29.63
C MET A 512 -5.62 -2.05 31.06
N ASN A 513 -5.93 -2.87 32.08
CA ASN A 513 -5.70 -2.57 33.49
C ASN A 513 -4.39 -3.18 34.03
N MET A 514 -3.58 -3.84 33.19
CA MET A 514 -2.28 -4.37 33.61
C MET A 514 -1.27 -3.26 33.91
N ASN A 515 -0.23 -3.60 34.67
CA ASN A 515 0.77 -2.63 35.12
C ASN A 515 1.55 -2.03 33.94
N LYS A 516 1.20 -0.79 33.58
CA LYS A 516 1.82 -0.02 32.50
C LYS A 516 3.33 0.16 32.72
N ASP A 517 3.75 0.47 33.94
CA ASP A 517 5.16 0.72 34.25
C ASP A 517 5.99 -0.54 34.04
N TYR A 518 5.45 -1.71 34.46
CA TYR A 518 6.08 -3.00 34.21
C TYR A 518 6.16 -3.33 32.71
N LEU A 519 5.04 -3.19 31.98
CA LEU A 519 5.00 -3.52 30.55
C LEU A 519 5.82 -2.55 29.69
N SER A 520 6.09 -1.33 30.17
CA SER A 520 6.92 -0.34 29.48
C SER A 520 8.43 -0.56 29.62
N GLN A 521 8.85 -1.55 30.43
CA GLN A 521 10.26 -1.90 30.59
C GLN A 521 10.85 -2.47 29.29
N THR A 522 12.17 -2.42 29.19
CA THR A 522 12.93 -2.97 28.06
C THR A 522 12.56 -4.44 27.82
N ASN A 523 12.43 -4.82 26.55
CA ASN A 523 12.14 -6.19 26.10
C ASN A 523 10.81 -6.77 26.61
N ARG A 524 9.78 -5.93 26.75
CA ARG A 524 8.40 -6.33 27.09
C ARG A 524 7.43 -6.06 25.93
N ASP A 525 6.26 -6.69 25.94
CA ASP A 525 5.22 -6.58 24.92
C ASP A 525 4.27 -5.41 25.19
N PHE A 526 4.81 -4.22 25.46
CA PHE A 526 4.03 -2.99 25.72
C PHE A 526 2.94 -2.71 24.67
N TRP A 527 3.19 -3.11 23.42
CA TRP A 527 2.29 -2.90 22.27
C TRP A 527 0.89 -3.52 22.47
N VAL A 528 0.73 -4.49 23.38
CA VAL A 528 -0.57 -5.11 23.67
C VAL A 528 -1.54 -4.14 24.35
N LEU A 529 -1.06 -3.17 25.13
CA LEU A 529 -1.92 -2.18 25.81
C LEU A 529 -2.66 -1.26 24.83
N PRO A 530 -1.98 -0.54 23.91
CA PRO A 530 -2.70 0.26 22.92
C PRO A 530 -3.47 -0.61 21.93
N SER A 531 -3.00 -1.82 21.62
CA SER A 531 -3.74 -2.77 20.77
C SER A 531 -5.03 -3.24 21.42
N ALA A 532 -5.08 -3.40 22.75
CA ALA A 532 -6.30 -3.76 23.46
C ALA A 532 -7.38 -2.66 23.36
N HIS A 533 -6.98 -1.38 23.35
CA HIS A 533 -7.91 -0.29 23.05
C HIS A 533 -8.46 -0.37 21.62
N TYR A 534 -7.58 -0.63 20.64
CA TYR A 534 -8.00 -0.81 19.24
C TYR A 534 -8.96 -2.01 19.07
N GLU A 535 -8.65 -3.15 19.69
CA GLU A 535 -9.50 -4.34 19.64
C GLU A 535 -10.81 -4.18 20.42
N MET A 536 -10.83 -3.36 21.48
CA MET A 536 -12.08 -2.96 22.13
C MET A 536 -12.94 -2.11 21.20
N ALA A 537 -12.34 -1.22 20.42
CA ALA A 537 -13.05 -0.49 19.39
C ALA A 537 -13.63 -1.43 18.31
N ALA A 538 -12.83 -2.42 17.87
CA ALA A 538 -13.29 -3.43 16.92
C ALA A 538 -14.46 -4.27 17.48
N LEU A 539 -14.39 -4.64 18.77
CA LEU A 539 -15.47 -5.35 19.44
C LEU A 539 -16.78 -4.56 19.44
N GLU A 540 -16.74 -3.27 19.79
CA GLU A 540 -17.95 -2.42 19.75
C GLU A 540 -18.49 -2.26 18.33
N TRP A 541 -17.59 -2.12 17.36
CA TRP A 541 -17.95 -2.04 15.94
C TRP A 541 -18.66 -3.31 15.46
N ASP A 542 -18.13 -4.49 15.78
CA ASP A 542 -18.74 -5.77 15.40
C ASP A 542 -20.11 -6.00 16.06
N MET A 543 -20.29 -5.51 17.29
CA MET A 543 -21.54 -5.69 18.04
C MET A 543 -22.66 -4.73 17.58
N LYS A 544 -22.30 -3.46 17.29
CA LYS A 544 -23.26 -2.35 17.23
C LYS A 544 -23.05 -1.41 16.04
N ALA A 545 -22.00 -1.59 15.25
CA ALA A 545 -21.66 -0.74 14.12
C ALA A 545 -21.73 0.76 14.49
N LEU A 546 -22.50 1.55 13.73
CA LEU A 546 -22.66 2.98 13.94
C LEU A 546 -23.35 3.36 15.25
N GLU A 547 -24.11 2.47 15.89
CA GLU A 547 -24.71 2.75 17.21
C GLU A 547 -23.63 2.91 18.29
N ALA A 548 -22.42 2.38 18.07
CA ALA A 548 -21.27 2.54 18.95
C ALA A 548 -20.23 3.55 18.44
N GLU A 549 -20.59 4.47 17.54
CA GLU A 549 -19.67 5.48 16.96
C GLU A 549 -18.82 6.17 18.04
N ARG A 550 -19.47 6.57 19.15
CA ARG A 550 -18.82 7.30 20.23
C ARG A 550 -17.81 6.43 20.98
N GLU A 551 -18.20 5.21 21.33
CA GLU A 551 -17.39 4.23 22.05
C GLU A 551 -16.19 3.82 21.21
N VAL A 552 -16.40 3.48 19.93
CA VAL A 552 -15.36 3.16 18.96
C VAL A 552 -14.37 4.32 18.87
N THR A 553 -14.84 5.54 18.61
CA THR A 553 -13.98 6.72 18.49
C THR A 553 -13.20 7.01 19.77
N GLN A 554 -13.81 6.83 20.94
CA GLN A 554 -13.14 7.03 22.22
C GLN A 554 -12.00 6.03 22.43
N GLN A 555 -12.23 4.75 22.13
CA GLN A 555 -11.21 3.72 22.25
C GLN A 555 -10.06 3.91 21.26
N LEU A 556 -10.37 4.29 20.02
CA LEU A 556 -9.36 4.63 19.01
C LEU A 556 -8.48 5.81 19.44
N LYS A 557 -9.05 6.85 20.06
CA LYS A 557 -8.27 7.96 20.63
C LYS A 557 -7.34 7.50 21.74
N LYS A 558 -7.82 6.65 22.66
CA LYS A 558 -6.98 6.09 23.73
C LYS A 558 -5.82 5.27 23.17
N ALA A 559 -6.04 4.47 22.12
CA ALA A 559 -4.96 3.73 21.46
C ALA A 559 -3.84 4.66 20.93
N GLN A 560 -4.20 5.87 20.47
CA GLN A 560 -3.26 6.88 19.96
C GLN A 560 -2.50 7.66 21.04
N GLU A 561 -2.88 7.55 22.32
CA GLU A 561 -2.18 8.23 23.44
C GLU A 561 -0.88 7.53 23.85
N TYR A 562 -0.64 6.32 23.34
CA TYR A 562 0.56 5.53 23.62
C TYR A 562 1.65 5.81 22.59
N HIS A 563 2.90 5.89 23.05
CA HIS A 563 4.08 6.20 22.24
C HIS A 563 5.28 5.32 22.60
N ASN A 564 6.27 5.29 21.72
CA ASN A 564 7.59 4.67 21.90
C ASN A 564 7.55 3.14 21.98
N TYR A 565 6.83 2.50 21.05
CA TYR A 565 6.84 1.04 20.89
C TYR A 565 7.02 0.63 19.43
N ASP A 566 7.52 -0.58 19.22
CA ASP A 566 7.93 -1.16 17.93
C ASP A 566 6.81 -1.22 16.87
N LEU A 567 5.55 -1.41 17.28
CA LEU A 567 4.38 -1.47 16.39
C LEU A 567 3.57 -0.16 16.31
N GLU A 568 4.08 0.96 16.82
CA GLU A 568 3.34 2.23 16.88
C GLU A 568 2.89 2.74 15.50
N GLY A 569 3.79 2.70 14.51
CA GLY A 569 3.47 3.12 13.15
C GLY A 569 2.32 2.30 12.54
N ARG A 570 2.32 0.99 12.77
CA ARG A 570 1.27 0.07 12.29
C ARG A 570 -0.06 0.39 12.96
N LEU A 571 -0.09 0.49 14.29
CA LEU A 571 -1.34 0.73 15.02
C LEU A 571 -1.92 2.11 14.71
N SER A 572 -1.07 3.13 14.56
CA SER A 572 -1.46 4.47 14.16
C SER A 572 -2.15 4.47 12.79
N MET A 573 -1.57 3.75 11.81
CA MET A 573 -2.17 3.56 10.48
C MET A 573 -3.54 2.87 10.56
N LEU A 574 -3.65 1.76 11.30
CA LEU A 574 -4.91 1.03 11.45
C LEU A 574 -5.99 1.85 12.17
N THR A 575 -5.58 2.63 13.18
CA THR A 575 -6.50 3.51 13.89
C THR A 575 -7.03 4.62 12.99
N GLN A 576 -6.17 5.22 12.15
CA GLN A 576 -6.59 6.20 11.17
C GLN A 576 -7.51 5.58 10.11
N ALA A 577 -7.20 4.37 9.63
CA ALA A 577 -8.06 3.65 8.71
C ALA A 577 -9.45 3.41 9.31
N ALA A 578 -9.52 2.97 10.57
CA ALA A 578 -10.75 2.71 11.32
C ALA A 578 -11.60 3.98 11.54
N LEU A 579 -11.00 5.08 12.00
CA LEU A 579 -11.71 6.36 12.18
C LEU A 579 -12.38 6.82 10.88
N GLN A 580 -11.69 6.63 9.77
CA GLN A 580 -12.19 7.00 8.46
C GLN A 580 -13.23 6.02 7.91
N THR A 581 -13.14 4.73 8.26
CA THR A 581 -14.22 3.76 8.00
C THR A 581 -15.50 4.23 8.70
N VAL A 582 -15.44 4.50 10.01
CA VAL A 582 -16.59 5.00 10.79
C VAL A 582 -17.16 6.29 10.17
N GLN A 583 -16.29 7.23 9.77
CA GLN A 583 -16.71 8.47 9.13
C GLN A 583 -17.41 8.23 7.77
N SER A 584 -16.92 7.28 6.98
CA SER A 584 -17.45 6.99 5.63
C SER A 584 -18.79 6.25 5.66
N GLU A 585 -19.03 5.44 6.69
CA GLU A 585 -20.31 4.74 6.89
C GLU A 585 -21.41 5.68 7.41
N LYS A 586 -21.03 6.83 7.98
CA LYS A 586 -21.96 7.85 8.48
C LYS A 586 -22.48 8.80 7.41
N SER A 587 -21.63 9.14 6.43
CA SER A 587 -22.01 9.93 5.25
C SER A 587 -22.73 9.06 4.23
#